data_AF-A0A7C9QUH2-F1
#
_entry.id   AF-A0A7C9QUH2-F1
#
_cell.length_a   1.000
_cell.length_b   1.000
_cell.length_c   1.000
_cell.angle_alpha   90.00
_cell.angle_beta   90.00
_cell.angle_gamma   90.00
#
_symmetry.space_group_name_H-M   'P 1'
#
loop_
_entity.id
_entity.type
_entity.pdbx_description
1 polymer ?
#
loop_
_entity_poly.entity_id
_entity_poly.type
_entity_poly.pdbx_seq_one_letter_code
_entity_poly.pdbx_strand_id
1 'polypeptide(L)'
;MSKVAGAACAMMICFAANTAHATNGFCEEHRLVLNPIYQQLIQRLQWHLYTRDINLKIDAETDIQAFMKFSQQADRYDKRMVNAIRAYNDDDPEAERACRALAVSADCESYLVYQDAVIPLPGINREAVLAEGRRRCERAYQYEGFSYIPIGGWR
;
A
#
# COMPACT_ATOMS: atom_id res chain seq x y z
N MET A 1 30.20 5.44 -68.67
CA MET A 1 30.52 6.34 -67.54
C MET A 1 29.26 6.56 -66.72
N SER A 2 29.34 6.26 -65.41
CA SER A 2 28.50 6.64 -64.25
C SER A 2 26.96 6.53 -64.37
N LYS A 3 26.33 5.46 -63.87
CA LYS A 3 25.91 5.15 -62.47
C LYS A 3 24.78 6.05 -61.93
N VAL A 4 23.62 5.39 -61.79
CA VAL A 4 22.36 5.81 -61.16
C VAL A 4 22.60 6.17 -59.69
N ALA A 5 22.18 7.36 -59.26
CA ALA A 5 22.13 7.75 -57.86
C ALA A 5 20.68 7.67 -57.36
N GLY A 6 20.34 6.54 -56.75
CA GLY A 6 19.17 6.41 -55.90
C GLY A 6 19.42 7.15 -54.59
N ALA A 7 18.61 8.17 -54.32
CA ALA A 7 18.58 8.84 -53.01
C ALA A 7 17.55 8.12 -52.13
N ALA A 8 17.98 7.02 -51.53
CA ALA A 8 17.34 6.42 -50.37
C ALA A 8 18.33 6.53 -49.21
N CYS A 9 18.13 7.49 -48.30
CA CYS A 9 18.66 7.31 -46.95
C CYS A 9 18.05 8.29 -45.96
N ALA A 10 17.58 7.71 -44.87
CA ALA A 10 17.47 8.32 -43.55
C ALA A 10 16.47 9.48 -43.43
N MET A 11 15.19 9.11 -43.43
CA MET A 11 14.28 9.58 -42.38
C MET A 11 14.93 9.24 -41.03
N MET A 12 15.79 10.14 -40.56
CA MET A 12 16.30 10.12 -39.20
C MET A 12 15.18 10.65 -38.32
N ILE A 13 14.12 9.84 -38.18
CA ILE A 13 13.23 9.91 -37.04
C ILE A 13 14.14 9.55 -35.87
N CYS A 14 14.74 10.58 -35.27
CA CYS A 14 15.17 10.50 -33.90
C CYS A 14 13.91 10.16 -33.12
N PHE A 15 13.66 8.85 -32.94
CA PHE A 15 13.04 8.35 -31.73
C PHE A 15 13.92 8.90 -30.61
N ALA A 16 13.60 10.12 -30.17
CA ALA A 16 13.76 10.46 -28.79
C ALA A 16 13.04 9.30 -28.10
N ALA A 17 13.84 8.35 -27.60
CA ALA A 17 13.39 7.43 -26.61
C ALA A 17 12.72 8.33 -25.59
N ASN A 18 11.38 8.30 -25.58
CA ASN A 18 10.61 8.72 -24.43
C ASN A 18 11.42 8.21 -23.27
N THR A 19 11.81 9.10 -22.36
CA THR A 19 12.23 8.67 -21.04
C THR A 19 11.06 7.83 -20.54
N ALA A 20 11.14 6.52 -20.77
CA ALA A 20 10.37 5.57 -20.03
C ALA A 20 10.78 5.92 -18.61
N HIS A 21 9.92 6.67 -17.91
CA HIS A 21 9.99 6.72 -16.47
C HIS A 21 10.14 5.26 -16.09
N ALA A 22 11.25 4.90 -15.44
CA ALA A 22 11.47 3.55 -14.97
C ALA A 22 10.29 3.24 -14.05
N THR A 23 9.26 2.63 -14.60
CA THR A 23 8.05 2.28 -13.88
C THR A 23 8.41 1.01 -13.17
N ASN A 24 8.72 1.09 -11.88
CA ASN A 24 9.01 -0.09 -11.09
C ASN A 24 7.76 -0.99 -11.03
N GLY A 25 7.70 -2.01 -11.89
CA GLY A 25 6.54 -2.88 -12.05
C GLY A 25 6.23 -3.66 -10.78
N PHE A 26 7.26 -3.99 -10.00
CA PHE A 26 7.11 -4.65 -8.71
C PHE A 26 6.40 -3.76 -7.68
N CYS A 27 6.81 -2.50 -7.57
CA CYS A 27 6.18 -1.54 -6.68
C CYS A 27 4.75 -1.19 -7.13
N GLU A 28 4.49 -1.14 -8.43
CA GLU A 28 3.13 -0.98 -8.96
C GLU A 28 2.23 -2.17 -8.61
N GLU A 29 2.73 -3.41 -8.65
CA GLU A 29 1.98 -4.58 -8.18
C GLU A 29 1.58 -4.42 -6.71
N HIS A 30 2.52 -4.01 -5.84
CA HIS A 30 2.21 -3.78 -4.43
C HIS A 30 1.26 -2.61 -4.20
N ARG A 31 1.33 -1.57 -5.04
CA ARG A 31 0.37 -0.46 -5.01
C ARG A 31 -1.05 -0.95 -5.23
N LEU A 32 -1.25 -1.88 -6.17
CA LEU A 32 -2.57 -2.45 -6.46
C LEU A 32 -3.14 -3.27 -5.30
N VAL A 33 -2.27 -3.82 -4.43
CA VAL A 33 -2.69 -4.60 -3.24
C VAL A 33 -3.14 -3.70 -2.08
N LEU A 34 -2.72 -2.42 -2.05
CA LEU A 34 -3.11 -1.50 -0.97
C LEU A 34 -4.63 -1.32 -0.87
N ASN A 35 -5.32 -1.10 -1.99
CA ASN A 35 -6.77 -0.89 -1.98
C ASN A 35 -7.54 -2.12 -1.44
N PRO A 36 -7.30 -3.36 -1.92
CA PRO A 36 -7.88 -4.57 -1.33
C PRO A 36 -7.71 -4.71 0.19
N ILE A 37 -6.55 -4.34 0.75
CA ILE A 37 -6.31 -4.40 2.20
C ILE A 37 -7.34 -3.53 2.95
N TYR A 38 -7.49 -2.28 2.54
CA TYR A 38 -8.43 -1.36 3.18
C TYR A 38 -9.88 -1.78 2.97
N GLN A 39 -10.26 -2.18 1.75
CA GLN A 39 -11.63 -2.57 1.43
C GLN A 39 -12.10 -3.78 2.25
N GLN A 40 -11.24 -4.77 2.47
CA GLN A 40 -11.57 -5.93 3.31
C GLN A 40 -11.88 -5.53 4.75
N LEU A 41 -11.09 -4.61 5.33
CA LEU A 41 -11.29 -4.17 6.71
C LEU A 41 -12.51 -3.24 6.85
N ILE A 42 -12.74 -2.37 5.86
CA ILE A 42 -13.95 -1.53 5.79
C ILE A 42 -15.20 -2.39 5.73
N GLN A 43 -15.22 -3.43 4.89
CA GLN A 43 -16.36 -4.35 4.80
C GLN A 43 -16.63 -5.09 6.12
N ARG A 44 -15.56 -5.47 6.84
CA ARG A 44 -15.71 -6.07 8.18
C ARG A 44 -16.29 -5.09 9.19
N LEU A 45 -15.90 -3.82 9.16
CA LEU A 45 -16.49 -2.79 10.02
C LEU A 45 -17.95 -2.51 9.67
N GLN A 46 -18.28 -2.43 8.39
CA GLN A 46 -19.66 -2.27 7.95
C GLN A 46 -20.54 -3.43 8.42
N TRP A 47 -20.01 -4.65 8.45
CA TRP A 47 -20.73 -5.78 9.06
C TRP A 47 -21.02 -5.53 10.55
N HIS A 48 -20.05 -5.00 11.32
CA HIS A 48 -20.27 -4.60 12.71
C HIS A 48 -21.25 -3.43 12.84
N LEU A 49 -21.34 -2.52 11.86
CA LEU A 49 -22.33 -1.43 11.90
C LEU A 49 -23.76 -1.94 11.68
N TYR A 50 -23.95 -2.95 10.83
CA TYR A 50 -25.28 -3.41 10.41
C TYR A 50 -25.74 -4.74 11.02
N THR A 51 -24.89 -5.40 11.81
CA THR A 51 -25.28 -6.62 12.52
C THR A 51 -26.46 -6.39 13.47
N ARG A 52 -27.27 -7.44 13.67
CA ARG A 52 -28.38 -7.45 14.64
C ARG A 52 -27.93 -7.78 16.05
N ASP A 53 -26.75 -8.36 16.21
CA ASP A 53 -26.19 -8.67 17.52
C ASP A 53 -25.62 -7.40 18.17
N ILE A 54 -26.28 -6.93 19.23
CA ILE A 54 -25.88 -5.71 19.94
C ILE A 54 -24.48 -5.81 20.55
N ASN A 55 -24.02 -7.01 20.88
CA ASN A 55 -22.70 -7.24 21.47
C ASN A 55 -21.58 -7.16 20.43
N LEU A 56 -21.91 -7.17 19.14
CA LEU A 56 -20.97 -7.08 18.03
C LEU A 56 -21.14 -5.78 17.23
N LYS A 57 -21.96 -4.86 17.73
CA LYS A 57 -22.34 -3.65 17.02
C LYS A 57 -21.48 -2.46 17.43
N ILE A 58 -20.80 -1.85 16.46
CA ILE A 58 -20.16 -0.55 16.65
C ILE A 58 -21.19 0.58 16.54
N ASP A 59 -20.94 1.69 17.21
CA ASP A 59 -21.72 2.91 16.97
C ASP A 59 -21.26 3.64 15.70
N ALA A 60 -22.07 4.60 15.26
CA ALA A 60 -21.82 5.36 14.04
C ALA A 60 -20.58 6.27 14.16
N GLU A 61 -20.26 6.74 15.37
CA GLU A 61 -19.08 7.59 15.59
C GLU A 61 -17.80 6.79 15.39
N THR A 62 -17.74 5.59 15.95
CA THR A 62 -16.63 4.64 15.82
C THR A 62 -16.41 4.26 14.35
N ASP A 63 -17.48 4.00 13.60
CA ASP A 63 -17.42 3.72 12.16
C ASP A 63 -16.84 4.90 11.37
N ILE A 64 -17.35 6.13 11.60
CA ILE A 64 -16.85 7.34 10.95
C ILE A 64 -15.37 7.57 11.28
N GLN A 65 -14.98 7.45 12.54
CA GLN A 65 -13.59 7.63 12.96
C GLN A 65 -12.68 6.60 12.31
N ALA A 66 -13.08 5.33 12.25
CA ALA A 66 -12.32 4.29 11.59
C ALA A 66 -12.20 4.54 10.08
N PHE A 67 -13.30 4.91 9.40
CA PHE A 67 -13.31 5.24 7.97
C PHE A 67 -12.37 6.40 7.63
N MET A 68 -12.38 7.45 8.45
CA MET A 68 -11.47 8.59 8.29
C MET A 68 -10.00 8.17 8.41
N LYS A 69 -9.68 7.29 9.38
CA LYS A 69 -8.32 6.74 9.54
C LYS A 69 -7.91 5.88 8.34
N PHE A 70 -8.77 5.00 7.83
CA PHE A 70 -8.46 4.23 6.61
C PHE A 70 -8.20 5.14 5.42
N SER A 71 -9.02 6.18 5.24
CA SER A 71 -8.87 7.13 4.12
C SER A 71 -7.52 7.87 4.20
N GLN A 72 -7.13 8.33 5.40
CA GLN A 72 -5.84 8.97 5.62
C GLN A 72 -4.67 8.00 5.39
N GLN A 73 -4.79 6.75 5.84
CA GLN A 73 -3.77 5.72 5.62
C GLN A 73 -3.61 5.41 4.13
N ALA A 74 -4.72 5.24 3.40
CA ALA A 74 -4.69 4.95 1.97
C ALA A 74 -3.98 6.07 1.18
N ASP A 75 -4.29 7.33 1.44
CA ASP A 75 -3.61 8.47 0.81
C ASP A 75 -2.11 8.52 1.15
N ARG A 76 -1.77 8.33 2.43
CA ARG A 76 -0.37 8.34 2.88
C ARG A 76 0.45 7.21 2.25
N TYR A 77 -0.10 5.99 2.20
CA TYR A 77 0.60 4.83 1.65
C TYR A 77 0.66 4.84 0.12
N ASP A 78 -0.36 5.34 -0.57
CA ASP A 78 -0.30 5.56 -2.02
C ASP A 78 0.84 6.55 -2.37
N LYS A 79 0.93 7.67 -1.64
CA LYS A 79 2.03 8.64 -1.80
C LYS A 79 3.41 8.01 -1.56
N ARG A 80 3.56 7.23 -0.49
CA ARG A 80 4.83 6.53 -0.20
C ARG A 80 5.18 5.52 -1.29
N MET A 81 4.20 4.79 -1.81
CA MET A 81 4.40 3.81 -2.89
C MET A 81 4.79 4.51 -4.19
N VAL A 82 4.11 5.59 -4.58
CA VAL A 82 4.47 6.40 -5.76
C VAL A 82 5.89 6.96 -5.64
N ASN A 83 6.29 7.40 -4.45
CA ASN A 83 7.66 7.85 -4.22
C ASN A 83 8.68 6.71 -4.37
N ALA A 84 8.36 5.50 -3.88
CA ALA A 84 9.21 4.33 -4.06
C ALA A 84 9.32 3.92 -5.54
N ILE A 85 8.22 3.94 -6.29
CA ILE A 85 8.20 3.68 -7.74
C ILE A 85 9.13 4.64 -8.49
N ARG A 86 9.21 5.91 -8.06
CA ARG A 86 10.10 6.91 -8.66
C ARG A 86 11.56 6.79 -8.23
N ALA A 87 11.80 6.24 -7.04
CA ALA A 87 13.12 6.17 -6.45
C ALA A 87 13.95 4.98 -6.97
N TYR A 88 13.29 3.91 -7.40
CA TYR A 88 13.95 2.68 -7.80
C TYR A 88 13.65 2.27 -9.24
N ASN A 89 14.62 1.62 -9.88
CA ASN A 89 14.44 1.03 -11.21
C ASN A 89 13.83 -0.38 -11.11
N ASP A 90 13.35 -0.91 -12.23
CA ASP A 90 12.98 -2.32 -12.34
C ASP A 90 14.17 -3.24 -12.00
N ASP A 91 13.85 -4.42 -11.44
CA ASP A 91 14.80 -5.44 -10.98
C ASP A 91 15.76 -5.02 -9.85
N ASP A 92 15.54 -3.84 -9.24
CA ASP A 92 16.30 -3.42 -8.07
C ASP A 92 15.85 -4.22 -6.81
N PRO A 93 16.72 -5.02 -6.19
CA PRO A 93 16.39 -5.78 -4.99
C PRO A 93 16.10 -4.88 -3.77
N GLU A 94 16.51 -3.61 -3.79
CA GLU A 94 16.09 -2.62 -2.80
C GLU A 94 14.65 -2.16 -3.01
N ALA A 95 14.19 -2.06 -4.26
CA ALA A 95 12.79 -1.75 -4.56
C ALA A 95 11.86 -2.85 -4.06
N GLU A 96 12.27 -4.11 -4.27
CA GLU A 96 11.47 -5.26 -3.82
C GLU A 96 11.19 -5.16 -2.33
N ARG A 97 12.25 -4.88 -1.57
CA ARG A 97 12.20 -4.77 -0.12
C ARG A 97 11.43 -3.53 0.32
N ALA A 98 11.69 -2.37 -0.27
CA ALA A 98 11.05 -1.11 0.09
C ALA A 98 9.53 -1.14 -0.15
N CYS A 99 9.09 -1.60 -1.33
CA CYS A 99 7.68 -1.62 -1.68
C CYS A 99 6.90 -2.72 -0.96
N ARG A 100 7.51 -3.88 -0.73
CA ARG A 100 6.95 -4.91 0.15
C ARG A 100 6.81 -4.41 1.59
N ALA A 101 7.83 -3.70 2.11
CA ALA A 101 7.78 -3.08 3.45
C ALA A 101 6.59 -2.13 3.57
N LEU A 102 6.39 -1.24 2.59
CA LEU A 102 5.23 -0.33 2.57
C LEU A 102 3.90 -1.06 2.60
N ALA A 103 3.75 -2.13 1.81
CA ALA A 103 2.51 -2.91 1.75
C ALA A 103 2.22 -3.63 3.08
N VAL A 104 3.23 -4.21 3.74
CA VAL A 104 3.02 -4.90 5.03
C VAL A 104 2.81 -3.91 6.18
N SER A 105 3.44 -2.73 6.16
CA SER A 105 3.18 -1.68 7.15
C SER A 105 1.77 -1.13 7.00
N ALA A 106 1.28 -0.96 5.75
CA ALA A 106 -0.11 -0.61 5.48
C ALA A 106 -1.10 -1.64 6.03
N ASP A 107 -0.82 -2.93 5.86
CA ASP A 107 -1.62 -4.02 6.42
C ASP A 107 -1.64 -4.04 7.96
N CYS A 108 -0.48 -3.87 8.61
CA CYS A 108 -0.40 -3.75 10.06
C CYS A 108 -1.21 -2.55 10.57
N GLU A 109 -0.93 -1.36 10.06
CA GLU A 109 -1.56 -0.13 10.57
C GLU A 109 -3.07 -0.08 10.30
N SER A 110 -3.53 -0.60 9.17
CA SER A 110 -4.96 -0.70 8.86
C SER A 110 -5.66 -1.70 9.77
N TYR A 111 -5.01 -2.84 10.07
CA TYR A 111 -5.57 -3.78 11.02
C TYR A 111 -5.66 -3.21 12.43
N LEU A 112 -4.70 -2.38 12.86
CA LEU A 112 -4.78 -1.71 14.16
C LEU A 112 -5.99 -0.76 14.24
N VAL A 113 -6.34 -0.07 13.16
CA VAL A 113 -7.58 0.73 13.09
C VAL A 113 -8.82 -0.15 13.28
N TYR A 114 -8.88 -1.30 12.60
CA TYR A 114 -9.96 -2.26 12.79
C TYR A 114 -10.02 -2.77 14.24
N GLN A 115 -8.88 -3.18 14.77
CA GLN A 115 -8.73 -3.69 16.13
C GLN A 115 -9.27 -2.71 17.17
N ASP A 116 -8.85 -1.45 17.10
CA ASP A 116 -9.27 -0.40 18.04
C ASP A 116 -10.79 -0.19 18.03
N ALA A 117 -11.41 -0.30 16.85
CA ALA A 117 -12.86 -0.17 16.71
C ALA A 117 -13.63 -1.37 17.30
N VAL A 118 -13.09 -2.59 17.20
CA VAL A 118 -13.85 -3.80 17.59
C VAL A 118 -13.52 -4.37 18.96
N ILE A 119 -12.33 -4.11 19.53
CA ILE A 119 -11.94 -4.61 20.86
C ILE A 119 -12.91 -4.23 21.98
N PRO A 120 -13.48 -3.01 22.01
CA PRO A 120 -14.43 -2.63 23.06
C PRO A 120 -15.70 -3.49 23.08
N LEU A 121 -16.07 -4.08 21.95
CA LEU A 121 -17.31 -4.83 21.79
C LEU A 121 -17.37 -6.04 22.75
N PRO A 122 -18.49 -6.28 23.45
CA PRO A 122 -18.60 -7.39 24.40
C PRO A 122 -18.50 -8.78 23.78
N GLY A 123 -19.03 -8.96 22.56
CA GLY A 123 -19.11 -10.25 21.88
C GLY A 123 -17.86 -10.62 21.08
N ILE A 124 -16.87 -9.73 20.99
CA ILE A 124 -15.68 -9.96 20.19
C ILE A 124 -14.74 -10.97 20.85
N ASN A 125 -14.14 -11.85 20.06
CA ASN A 125 -13.00 -12.63 20.54
C ASN A 125 -11.75 -11.74 20.59
N ARG A 126 -11.55 -11.05 21.73
CA ARG A 126 -10.46 -10.10 21.93
C ARG A 126 -9.08 -10.73 21.71
N GLU A 127 -8.87 -11.95 22.19
CA GLU A 127 -7.58 -12.63 22.07
C GLU A 127 -7.21 -12.89 20.60
N ALA A 128 -8.19 -13.33 19.79
CA ALA A 128 -7.98 -13.57 18.37
C ALA A 128 -7.67 -12.27 17.61
N VAL A 129 -8.37 -11.17 17.92
CA VAL A 129 -8.11 -9.86 17.29
C VAL A 129 -6.71 -9.36 17.66
N LEU A 130 -6.36 -9.39 18.95
CA LEU A 130 -5.04 -8.95 19.42
C LEU A 130 -3.90 -9.82 18.85
N ALA A 131 -4.10 -11.14 18.74
CA ALA A 131 -3.11 -12.05 18.18
C ALA A 131 -2.87 -11.79 16.69
N GLU A 132 -3.93 -11.56 15.92
CA GLU A 132 -3.81 -11.23 14.50
C GLU A 132 -3.16 -9.86 14.28
N GLY A 133 -3.47 -8.87 15.13
CA GLY A 133 -2.80 -7.57 15.13
C GLY A 133 -1.31 -7.70 15.37
N ARG A 134 -0.90 -8.46 16.39
CA ARG A 134 0.52 -8.77 16.65
C ARG A 134 1.16 -9.44 15.44
N ARG A 135 0.54 -10.49 14.89
CA ARG A 135 1.09 -11.23 13.73
C ARG A 135 1.33 -10.33 12.51
N ARG A 136 0.39 -9.44 12.18
CA ARG A 136 0.54 -8.50 11.05
C ARG A 136 1.63 -7.48 11.29
N CYS A 137 1.73 -6.95 12.50
CA CYS A 137 2.72 -5.95 12.85
C CYS A 137 4.13 -6.53 13.05
N GLU A 138 4.25 -7.74 13.62
CA GLU A 138 5.51 -8.50 13.63
C GLU A 138 6.03 -8.74 12.22
N ARG A 139 5.13 -9.09 11.28
CA ARG A 139 5.49 -9.17 9.87
C ARG A 139 6.02 -7.83 9.36
N ALA A 140 5.37 -6.71 9.66
CA ALA A 140 5.85 -5.39 9.24
C ALA A 140 7.25 -5.06 9.82
N TYR A 141 7.48 -5.32 11.11
CA TYR A 141 8.77 -5.07 11.77
C TYR A 141 9.93 -5.85 11.16
N GLN A 142 9.68 -7.07 10.66
CA GLN A 142 10.69 -7.85 9.95
C GLN A 142 11.20 -7.15 8.68
N TYR A 143 10.37 -6.32 8.04
CA TYR A 143 10.75 -5.54 6.86
C TYR A 143 11.22 -4.12 7.20
N GLU A 144 10.70 -3.51 8.27
CA GLU A 144 11.14 -2.18 8.73
C GLU A 144 12.54 -2.19 9.36
N GLY A 145 12.96 -3.31 9.97
CA GLY A 145 14.31 -3.48 10.54
C GLY A 145 15.48 -3.37 9.54
N PHE A 146 15.19 -3.28 8.24
CA PHE A 146 16.17 -3.07 7.17
C PHE A 146 15.95 -1.77 6.37
N SER A 147 14.83 -1.07 6.60
CA SER A 147 14.47 0.16 5.89
C SER A 147 14.72 1.38 6.79
N TYR A 148 15.99 1.65 7.07
CA TYR A 148 16.40 2.97 7.56
C TYR A 148 16.83 3.82 6.37
N ILE A 149 15.88 4.17 5.50
CA ILE A 149 16.02 5.38 4.69
C ILE A 149 15.31 6.48 5.48
N PRO A 150 16.05 7.39 6.13
CA PRO A 150 15.46 8.40 7.00
C PRO A 150 14.76 9.44 6.11
N ILE A 151 13.46 9.29 5.89
CA ILE A 151 12.63 10.38 5.38
C ILE A 151 11.97 11.05 6.59
N GLY A 152 12.70 11.99 7.21
CA GLY A 152 12.15 12.98 8.15
C GLY A 152 11.62 12.39 9.47
N GLY A 153 12.40 12.59 10.54
CA GLY A 153 12.05 12.16 11.88
C GLY A 153 10.68 12.65 12.35
N TRP A 154 9.92 11.74 12.95
CA TRP A 154 8.83 12.08 13.85
C TRP A 154 9.44 12.34 15.23
N ARG A 155 9.38 13.61 15.64
CA ARG A 155 9.45 14.04 17.05
C ARG A 155 8.04 14.09 17.60
#